data_AF-A0A180FU88-F1
#
_entry.id   AF-A0A180FU88-F1
#
_cell.length_a   1.000
_cell.length_b   1.000
_cell.length_c   1.000
_cell.angle_alpha   90.00
_cell.angle_beta   90.00
_cell.angle_gamma   90.00
#
_symmetry.space_group_name_H-M   'P 1'
#
loop_
_entity.id
_entity.type
_entity.pdbx_description
1 polymer ?
#
loop_
_entity_poly.entity_id
_entity_poly.type
_entity_poly.pdbx_seq_one_letter_code
_entity_poly.pdbx_strand_id
1 'polypeptide(L)'
;MNITYEENKACVCFKELVENPLDRSCSKRFTKIFNHDIIQACIRLHERFVAAETAADYNKMYGSGQNRIEVKEGTKNKDDLVLKVRITDAYRKFFHAMESSGEGMVIRENWKGQFADIRNIHVFDVNKHEYKK
;
A
#
# COMPACT_ATOMS: atom_id res chain seq x y z
N MET A 1 -5.87 10.14 0.71
CA MET A 1 -6.07 9.28 -0.47
C MET A 1 -7.15 8.29 -0.11
N ASN A 2 -7.96 7.88 -1.07
CA ASN A 2 -8.97 6.85 -0.86
C ASN A 2 -8.32 5.47 -1.03
N ILE A 3 -8.60 4.55 -0.12
CA ILE A 3 -7.95 3.24 -0.05
C ILE A 3 -9.02 2.17 -0.03
N THR A 4 -9.00 1.28 -1.01
CA THR A 4 -9.73 0.01 -0.97
C THR A 4 -8.76 -1.15 -0.82
N TYR A 5 -9.27 -2.31 -0.44
CA TYR A 5 -8.46 -3.50 -0.15
C TYR A 5 -9.08 -4.70 -0.84
N GLU A 6 -8.23 -5.57 -1.37
CA GLU A 6 -8.59 -6.89 -1.89
C GLU A 6 -9.14 -7.78 -0.77
N GLU A 7 -10.03 -8.70 -1.11
CA GLU A 7 -10.73 -9.57 -0.13
C GLU A 7 -9.89 -10.77 0.33
N ASN A 8 -8.57 -10.73 0.12
CA ASN A 8 -7.68 -11.76 0.61
C ASN A 8 -7.36 -11.60 2.11
N LYS A 9 -6.97 -12.71 2.74
CA LYS A 9 -6.74 -12.79 4.20
C LYS A 9 -5.75 -11.73 4.72
N ALA A 10 -4.69 -11.44 3.97
CA ALA A 10 -3.64 -10.50 4.35
C ALA A 10 -4.15 -9.05 4.31
N CYS A 11 -4.86 -8.68 3.25
CA CYS A 11 -5.47 -7.37 3.09
C CYS A 11 -6.62 -7.13 4.08
N VAL A 12 -7.48 -8.13 4.29
CA VAL A 12 -8.59 -8.04 5.26
C VAL A 12 -8.08 -7.78 6.67
N CYS A 13 -7.13 -8.57 7.17
CA CYS A 13 -6.63 -8.36 8.54
C CYS A 13 -5.81 -7.06 8.68
N PHE A 14 -5.13 -6.63 7.61
CA PHE A 14 -4.46 -5.33 7.58
C PHE A 14 -5.48 -4.19 7.67
N LYS A 15 -6.54 -4.22 6.85
CA LYS A 15 -7.63 -3.25 6.86
C LYS A 15 -8.27 -3.14 8.24
N GLU A 16 -8.66 -4.28 8.81
CA GLU A 16 -9.26 -4.34 10.14
C GLU A 16 -8.36 -3.70 11.21
N LEU A 17 -7.05 -3.99 11.17
CA LEU A 17 -6.08 -3.41 12.11
C LEU A 17 -6.02 -1.88 11.99
N VAL A 18 -5.90 -1.35 10.77
CA VAL A 18 -5.67 0.09 10.59
C VAL A 18 -6.95 0.93 10.75
N GLU A 19 -8.12 0.34 10.51
CA GLU A 19 -9.42 0.98 10.77
C GLU A 19 -9.82 0.90 12.26
N ASN A 20 -9.37 -0.15 12.98
CA ASN A 20 -9.70 -0.38 14.39
C ASN A 20 -8.44 -0.65 15.24
N PRO A 21 -7.49 0.30 15.32
CA PRO A 21 -6.16 0.05 15.93
C PRO A 21 -6.21 -0.24 17.44
N LEU A 22 -7.30 0.13 18.13
CA LEU A 22 -7.50 -0.12 19.55
C LEU A 22 -8.20 -1.46 19.84
N ASP A 23 -8.73 -2.14 18.81
CA ASP A 23 -9.34 -3.45 18.98
C ASP A 23 -8.27 -4.55 19.07
N ARG A 24 -8.18 -5.14 20.27
CA ARG A 24 -7.28 -6.25 20.56
C ARG A 24 -7.59 -7.48 19.70
N SER A 25 -8.83 -7.66 19.26
CA SER A 25 -9.21 -8.78 18.38
C SER A 25 -8.59 -8.63 16.99
N CYS A 26 -8.62 -7.42 16.41
CA CYS A 26 -7.97 -7.07 15.15
C CYS A 26 -6.46 -7.28 15.24
N SER A 27 -5.83 -6.76 16.31
CA SER A 27 -4.40 -6.97 16.57
C SER A 27 -4.02 -8.46 16.62
N LYS A 28 -4.79 -9.28 17.36
CA LYS A 28 -4.56 -10.72 17.45
C LYS A 28 -4.70 -11.45 16.10
N ARG A 29 -5.66 -11.05 15.25
CA ARG A 29 -5.82 -11.64 13.91
C ARG A 29 -4.66 -11.25 13.00
N PHE A 30 -4.26 -9.99 13.04
CA PHE A 30 -3.11 -9.48 12.30
C PHE A 30 -1.82 -10.26 12.63
N THR A 31 -1.52 -10.44 13.92
CA THR A 31 -0.29 -11.15 14.37
C THR A 31 -0.27 -12.66 14.10
N LYS A 32 -1.38 -13.25 13.62
CA LYS A 32 -1.37 -14.64 13.16
C LYS A 32 -0.87 -14.79 11.72
N ILE A 33 -0.88 -13.69 10.96
CA ILE A 33 -0.51 -13.65 9.53
C ILE A 33 0.82 -12.91 9.39
N PHE A 34 0.99 -11.86 10.18
CA PHE A 34 2.17 -11.02 10.26
C PHE A 34 2.80 -11.11 11.65
N ASN A 35 3.76 -10.24 11.94
CA ASN A 35 4.39 -10.13 13.24
C ASN A 35 3.83 -8.96 14.05
N HIS A 36 3.96 -9.03 15.38
CA HIS A 36 3.50 -7.97 16.28
C HIS A 36 4.33 -6.67 16.17
N ASP A 37 5.60 -6.78 15.84
CA ASP A 37 6.55 -5.66 15.73
C ASP A 37 6.19 -4.63 14.64
N ILE A 38 5.41 -5.02 13.63
CA ILE A 38 5.04 -4.11 12.54
C ILE A 38 3.71 -3.37 12.74
N ILE A 39 2.95 -3.67 13.80
CA ILE A 39 1.61 -3.09 14.01
C ILE A 39 1.63 -1.56 13.94
N GLN A 40 2.51 -0.93 14.73
CA GLN A 40 2.60 0.53 14.78
C GLN A 40 3.08 1.14 13.46
N ALA A 41 3.92 0.41 12.72
CA ALA A 41 4.35 0.84 11.39
C ALA A 41 3.19 0.80 10.38
N CYS A 42 2.35 -0.24 10.43
CA CYS A 42 1.16 -0.37 9.57
C CYS A 42 0.14 0.74 9.82
N ILE A 43 -0.19 1.00 11.08
CA ILE A 43 -1.15 2.05 11.49
C ILE A 43 -0.65 3.41 11.02
N ARG A 44 0.59 3.77 11.39
CA ARG A 44 1.21 5.04 10.97
C ARG A 44 1.28 5.19 9.45
N LEU A 45 1.58 4.10 8.73
CA LEU A 45 1.60 4.14 7.27
C LEU A 45 0.20 4.46 6.72
N HIS A 46 -0.84 3.81 7.23
CA HIS A 46 -2.20 4.05 6.80
C HIS A 46 -2.65 5.49 7.06
N GLU A 47 -2.42 6.01 8.27
CA GLU A 47 -2.72 7.41 8.63
C GLU A 47 -2.08 8.40 7.64
N ARG A 48 -0.81 8.17 7.27
CA ARG A 48 -0.10 9.00 6.29
C ARG A 48 -0.73 8.94 4.89
N PHE A 49 -1.19 7.77 4.46
CA PHE A 49 -1.89 7.64 3.17
C PHE A 49 -3.22 8.40 3.18
N VAL A 50 -3.98 8.31 4.27
CA VAL A 50 -5.27 9.00 4.41
C VAL A 50 -5.07 10.52 4.45
N ALA A 51 -4.03 10.99 5.15
CA ALA A 51 -3.71 12.43 5.29
C ALA A 51 -3.26 13.13 3.99
N ALA A 52 -2.73 12.40 3.01
CA ALA A 52 -2.26 12.97 1.75
C ALA A 52 -3.37 12.99 0.69
N GLU A 53 -3.57 14.06 -0.06
CA GLU A 53 -4.58 14.08 -1.15
C GLU A 53 -4.17 13.15 -2.30
N THR A 54 -2.91 13.26 -2.74
CA THR A 54 -2.35 12.49 -3.85
C THR A 54 -1.11 11.69 -3.43
N ALA A 55 -0.68 10.73 -4.26
CA ALA A 55 0.59 10.02 -4.03
C ALA A 55 1.81 10.96 -4.15
N ALA A 56 1.72 12.04 -4.93
CA ALA A 56 2.76 13.07 -4.97
C ALA A 56 2.86 13.83 -3.64
N ASP A 57 1.73 14.24 -3.06
CA ASP A 57 1.70 14.91 -1.75
C ASP A 57 2.22 13.99 -0.66
N TYR A 58 1.82 12.72 -0.70
CA TYR A 58 2.34 11.70 0.20
C TYR A 58 3.87 11.62 0.10
N ASN A 59 4.42 11.49 -1.10
CA ASN A 59 5.87 11.39 -1.30
C ASN A 59 6.61 12.67 -0.89
N LYS A 60 6.01 13.84 -1.09
CA LYS A 60 6.55 15.12 -0.63
C LYS A 60 6.64 15.19 0.90
N MET A 61 5.61 14.70 1.61
CA MET A 61 5.53 14.76 3.07
C MET A 61 6.30 13.63 3.77
N TYR A 62 6.29 12.41 3.22
CA TYR A 62 6.72 11.19 3.91
C TYR A 62 7.72 10.32 3.10
N GLY A 63 8.04 10.72 1.87
CA GLY A 63 8.86 9.94 0.94
C GLY A 63 10.37 10.15 1.04
N SER A 64 10.87 10.91 2.03
CA SER A 64 12.31 11.15 2.24
C SER A 64 13.08 9.95 2.84
N GLY A 65 12.42 8.79 3.01
CA GLY A 65 13.02 7.58 3.58
C GLY A 65 12.41 6.29 3.02
N GLN A 66 12.34 5.26 3.85
CA GLN A 66 11.91 3.91 3.44
C GLN A 66 10.43 3.84 3.01
N ASN A 67 9.60 4.81 3.40
CA ASN A 67 8.16 4.80 3.08
C ASN A 67 7.82 5.56 1.79
N ARG A 68 8.73 5.71 0.83
CA ARG A 68 8.39 6.30 -0.47
C ARG A 68 7.49 5.38 -1.29
N ILE A 69 6.46 5.94 -1.92
CA ILE A 69 5.67 5.25 -2.96
C ILE A 69 6.51 5.19 -4.23
N GLU A 70 6.72 3.98 -4.71
CA GLU A 70 7.56 3.66 -5.86
C GLU A 70 6.83 2.73 -6.82
N VAL A 71 7.26 2.72 -8.07
CA VAL A 71 6.86 1.70 -9.03
C VAL A 71 7.56 0.38 -8.69
N LYS A 72 6.83 -0.74 -8.78
CA LYS A 72 7.45 -2.06 -8.70
C LYS A 72 8.22 -2.33 -10.01
N GLU A 73 9.54 -2.51 -9.87
CA GLU A 73 10.41 -2.91 -10.96
C GLU A 73 10.06 -4.32 -11.49
N GLY A 74 10.38 -4.58 -12.76
CA GLY A 74 10.19 -5.91 -13.39
C GLY A 74 8.76 -6.21 -13.85
N THR A 75 7.88 -5.21 -13.85
CA THR A 75 6.52 -5.30 -14.41
C THR A 75 6.63 -5.29 -15.95
N LYS A 76 6.01 -6.24 -16.65
CA LYS A 76 6.13 -6.34 -18.12
C LYS A 76 5.33 -5.23 -18.80
N ASN A 77 5.76 -4.82 -20.00
CA ASN A 77 4.90 -4.03 -20.90
C ASN A 77 3.61 -4.83 -21.13
N LYS A 78 2.47 -4.33 -20.63
CA LYS A 78 1.09 -4.87 -20.63
C LYS A 78 0.55 -5.39 -19.29
N ASP A 79 1.39 -5.52 -18.27
CA ASP A 79 0.88 -5.79 -16.91
C ASP A 79 0.38 -4.48 -16.29
N ASP A 80 -0.61 -4.58 -15.39
CA ASP A 80 -1.09 -3.43 -14.63
C ASP A 80 0.05 -2.79 -13.82
N LEU A 81 0.05 -1.45 -13.72
CA LEU A 81 1.03 -0.77 -12.89
C LEU A 81 0.85 -1.22 -11.44
N VAL A 82 1.91 -1.80 -10.89
CA VAL A 82 2.01 -2.08 -9.47
C VAL A 82 2.86 -1.01 -8.81
N LEU A 83 2.27 -0.36 -7.81
CA LEU A 83 2.96 0.51 -6.88
C LEU A 83 3.30 -0.27 -5.61
N LYS A 84 4.38 0.15 -4.96
CA LYS A 84 4.82 -0.41 -3.68
C LYS A 84 5.22 0.70 -2.72
N VAL A 85 5.09 0.41 -1.43
CA VAL A 85 5.68 1.18 -0.35
C VAL A 85 6.21 0.21 0.71
N ARG A 86 7.35 0.52 1.33
CA ARG A 86 7.83 -0.28 2.46
C ARG A 86 7.05 0.09 3.71
N ILE A 87 6.67 -0.91 4.50
CA ILE A 87 6.16 -0.72 5.86
C ILE A 87 7.36 -0.73 6.82
N THR A 88 8.22 -1.73 6.65
CA THR A 88 9.54 -1.89 7.29
C THR A 88 10.53 -2.42 6.25
N ASP A 89 11.78 -2.67 6.64
CA ASP A 89 12.77 -3.26 5.72
C ASP A 89 12.38 -4.65 5.20
N ALA A 90 11.55 -5.38 5.97
CA ALA A 90 11.06 -6.71 5.60
C ALA A 90 9.69 -6.67 4.90
N TYR A 91 8.80 -5.77 5.29
CA TYR A 91 7.41 -5.78 4.82
C TYR A 91 7.13 -4.69 3.79
N ARG A 92 6.37 -5.03 2.74
CA ARG A 92 5.87 -4.07 1.75
C ARG A 92 4.37 -4.20 1.58
N LYS A 93 3.75 -3.08 1.20
CA LYS A 93 2.37 -2.97 0.76
C LYS A 93 2.37 -2.70 -0.75
N PHE A 94 1.57 -3.44 -1.49
CA PHE A 94 1.44 -3.34 -2.95
C PHE A 94 0.03 -2.93 -3.33
N PHE A 95 -0.08 -2.08 -4.36
CA PHE A 95 -1.37 -1.52 -4.76
C PHE A 95 -1.39 -1.05 -6.21
N HIS A 96 -2.59 -1.00 -6.77
CA HIS A 96 -2.88 -0.34 -8.04
C HIS A 96 -3.40 1.08 -7.79
N ALA A 97 -3.18 1.99 -8.74
CA ALA A 97 -3.95 3.22 -8.82
C ALA A 97 -5.34 2.91 -9.42
N MET A 98 -6.39 3.56 -8.94
CA MET A 98 -7.75 3.37 -9.42
C MET A 98 -8.29 4.66 -10.04
N GLU A 99 -9.00 4.55 -11.16
CA GLU A 99 -9.83 5.68 -11.62
C GLU A 99 -11.07 5.81 -10.74
N SER A 100 -11.68 6.99 -10.73
CA SER A 100 -12.89 7.27 -9.93
C SER A 100 -14.07 6.34 -10.23
N SER A 101 -14.05 5.62 -11.36
CA SER A 101 -15.05 4.63 -11.80
C SER A 101 -14.88 3.22 -11.20
N GLY A 102 -13.84 2.98 -10.40
CA GLY A 102 -13.65 1.68 -9.72
C GLY A 102 -12.97 0.60 -10.56
N GLU A 103 -12.67 0.87 -11.84
CA GLU A 103 -11.74 0.07 -12.63
C GLU A 103 -10.30 0.54 -12.34
N GLY A 104 -9.37 -0.41 -12.21
CA GLY A 104 -7.95 -0.11 -12.00
C GLY A 104 -7.39 0.70 -13.17
N MET A 105 -6.53 1.67 -12.89
CA MET A 105 -5.77 2.34 -13.94
C MET A 105 -4.82 1.35 -14.58
N VAL A 106 -5.18 0.87 -15.78
CA VAL A 106 -4.21 0.28 -16.70
C VAL A 106 -3.33 1.41 -17.19
N ILE A 107 -2.07 1.40 -16.76
CA ILE A 107 -1.12 2.37 -17.22
C ILE A 107 -0.74 2.06 -18.67
N ARG A 108 -1.15 2.98 -19.55
CA ARG A 108 -0.75 3.03 -20.96
C ARG A 108 0.77 3.14 -21.05
N GLU A 109 1.34 2.64 -22.14
CA GLU A 109 2.77 2.42 -22.45
C GLU A 109 3.72 3.65 -22.31
N ASN A 110 3.31 4.76 -21.69
CA ASN A 110 4.05 6.02 -21.58
C ASN A 110 3.80 6.79 -20.27
N TRP A 111 3.43 6.15 -19.15
CA TRP A 111 3.22 6.89 -17.90
C TRP A 111 4.52 7.44 -17.34
N LYS A 112 4.62 8.76 -17.29
CA LYS A 112 5.81 9.51 -16.87
C LYS A 112 5.88 9.74 -15.36
N GLY A 113 5.33 8.84 -14.54
CA GLY A 113 5.37 8.97 -13.09
C GLY A 113 4.51 10.11 -12.55
N GLN A 114 3.30 10.29 -13.08
CA GLN A 114 2.35 11.32 -12.66
C GLN A 114 1.70 10.95 -11.31
N PHE A 115 2.50 10.90 -10.23
CA PHE A 115 1.99 10.59 -8.89
C PHE A 115 0.93 11.58 -8.38
N ALA A 116 0.86 12.77 -8.96
CA ALA A 116 -0.16 13.77 -8.65
C ALA A 116 -1.58 13.36 -9.09
N ASP A 117 -1.71 12.41 -10.02
CA ASP A 117 -3.01 11.93 -10.50
C ASP A 117 -3.56 10.78 -9.64
N ILE A 118 -2.70 10.16 -8.83
CA ILE A 118 -3.07 9.01 -7.99
C ILE A 118 -3.71 9.51 -6.70
N ARG A 119 -5.04 9.44 -6.64
CA ARG A 119 -5.86 9.78 -5.46
C ARG A 119 -6.53 8.58 -4.81
N ASN A 120 -6.83 7.56 -5.62
CA ASN A 120 -7.49 6.33 -5.21
C ASN A 120 -6.53 5.16 -5.44
N ILE A 121 -6.40 4.28 -4.45
CA ILE A 121 -5.58 3.08 -4.55
C ILE A 121 -6.36 1.84 -4.13
N HIS A 122 -6.03 0.72 -4.76
CA HIS A 122 -6.53 -0.59 -4.37
C HIS A 122 -5.37 -1.47 -3.91
N VAL A 123 -5.40 -1.85 -2.64
CA VAL A 123 -4.35 -2.63 -1.99
C VAL A 123 -4.63 -4.10 -2.19
N PHE A 124 -3.86 -4.73 -3.07
CA PHE A 124 -4.04 -6.15 -3.39
C PHE A 124 -3.13 -7.08 -2.59
N ASP A 125 -2.04 -6.58 -2.01
CA ASP A 125 -1.17 -7.43 -1.20
C ASP A 125 -0.39 -6.65 -0.14
N VAL A 126 -0.17 -7.31 0.99
CA VAL A 126 0.76 -6.89 2.05
C VAL A 126 1.53 -8.15 2.44
N ASN A 127 2.84 -8.13 2.23
CA ASN A 127 3.64 -9.32 2.43
C ASN A 127 5.03 -9.01 2.99
N LYS A 128 5.66 -10.07 3.51
CA LYS A 128 7.08 -10.08 3.83
C LYS A 128 7.84 -10.33 2.53
N HIS A 129 8.63 -9.35 2.12
CA HIS A 129 9.50 -9.52 0.98
C HIS A 129 10.75 -10.27 1.42
N GLU A 130 10.77 -11.56 1.09
CA GLU A 130 11.95 -12.38 1.25
C GLU A 130 12.84 -12.18 0.02
N TYR A 131 13.98 -11.51 0.19
CA TYR A 131 15.07 -11.67 -0.76
C TYR A 131 15.46 -13.14 -0.67
N LYS A 132 15.13 -13.94 -1.70
CA LYS A 132 15.82 -15.23 -1.88
C LYS A 132 17.30 -14.88 -1.96
N LYS A 133 18.08 -15.34 -0.97
CA LYS A 133 19.54 -15.35 -1.05
C LYS A 133 19.96 -16.33 -2.13
#